data_AF-A0A6J0V960-F1
#
_entry.id   AF-A0A6J0V960-F1
#
_cell.length_a   1.000
_cell.length_b   1.000
_cell.length_c   1.000
_cell.angle_alpha   90.00
_cell.angle_beta   90.00
_cell.angle_gamma   90.00
#
_symmetry.space_group_name_H-M   'P 1'
#
loop_
_entity.id
_entity.type
_entity.pdbx_description
1 polymer ?
#
loop_
_entity_poly.entity_id
_entity_poly.type
_entity_poly.pdbx_seq_one_letter_code
_entity_poly.pdbx_strand_id
1 'polypeptide(L)'
;MEDEEGYMALKIRPRQHYRQSPQPQNHETVSHHCRCCQIIAGVGGAVILLLVGAALAGICVFQLCGCNLEDAPEKGLVFQRSSNETEDNSHLDTVTKLRTFFCKPLDGSTTECRLCPVNWLPHKSKCYWIAKEKQSWHKSQEDCREKHAQMLVIKSQEEQSFIWKMISEGKKLPWLGLKTTSSGGNWSWIDGSPLNDTMLQSLGIAEPNSCGMLKNNQITSQACGALAEWICETGALLV
;
A
#
# COMPACT_ATOMS: atom_id res chain seq x y z
N MET A 1 -33.64 48.35 33.12
CA MET A 1 -33.93 46.99 32.66
C MET A 1 -32.56 46.43 32.36
N GLU A 2 -32.03 45.70 33.34
CA GLU A 2 -30.67 45.17 33.39
C GLU A 2 -30.75 43.69 33.04
N ASP A 3 -29.93 43.23 32.09
CA ASP A 3 -29.61 41.82 31.90
C ASP A 3 -28.16 41.66 31.40
N GLU A 4 -27.31 41.65 32.41
CA GLU A 4 -25.98 41.07 32.61
C GLU A 4 -25.46 40.02 31.62
N GLU A 5 -24.15 40.14 31.38
CA GLU A 5 -23.27 39.31 30.58
C GLU A 5 -23.06 37.90 31.21
N GLY A 6 -23.17 36.85 30.39
CA GLY A 6 -22.91 35.46 30.79
C GLY A 6 -21.56 34.94 30.30
N TYR A 7 -20.50 35.17 31.07
CA TYR A 7 -19.18 34.55 30.88
C TYR A 7 -19.14 33.15 31.50
N MET A 8 -18.73 32.13 30.75
CA MET A 8 -18.44 30.80 31.29
C MET A 8 -16.94 30.67 31.60
N ALA A 9 -16.62 30.53 32.89
CA ALA A 9 -15.29 30.34 33.43
C ALA A 9 -14.78 28.89 33.26
N LEU A 10 -13.56 28.74 32.74
CA LEU A 10 -12.80 27.49 32.67
C LEU A 10 -12.34 27.05 34.07
N LYS A 11 -12.69 25.81 34.47
CA LYS A 11 -12.34 25.22 35.76
C LYS A 11 -11.15 24.25 35.61
N ILE A 12 -9.93 24.76 35.80
CA ILE A 12 -8.70 23.95 35.76
C ILE A 12 -8.43 23.41 37.16
N ARG A 13 -8.30 22.08 37.30
CA ARG A 13 -7.83 21.43 38.54
C ARG A 13 -6.31 21.25 38.48
N PRO A 14 -5.53 21.67 39.50
CA PRO A 14 -4.12 21.34 39.59
C PRO A 14 -3.94 20.02 40.35
N ARG A 15 -2.98 19.19 39.93
CA ARG A 15 -2.39 18.15 40.79
C ARG A 15 -0.88 18.24 40.65
N GLN A 16 -0.24 18.73 41.71
CA GLN A 16 1.20 18.86 41.81
C GLN A 16 1.84 17.58 42.39
N HIS A 17 2.96 17.24 41.74
CA HIS A 17 4.22 16.67 42.23
C HIS A 17 4.26 15.39 43.08
N TYR A 18 5.00 14.39 42.59
CA TYR A 18 6.33 14.09 43.15
C TYR A 18 7.21 13.32 42.14
N ARG A 19 8.52 13.64 42.12
CA ARG A 19 9.58 13.09 41.26
C ARG A 19 10.56 12.36 42.16
N GLN A 20 10.98 11.14 41.81
CA GLN A 20 12.30 10.58 42.14
C GLN A 20 12.57 9.26 41.37
N SER A 21 13.84 9.09 40.97
CA SER A 21 14.54 7.92 40.41
C SER A 21 15.83 7.77 41.26
N PRO A 22 16.42 6.59 41.56
CA PRO A 22 17.13 5.69 40.59
C PRO A 22 17.16 4.15 40.89
N GLN A 23 17.72 3.39 39.91
CA GLN A 23 18.13 1.95 39.76
C GLN A 23 18.84 1.23 40.95
N PRO A 24 19.36 -0.05 40.84
CA PRO A 24 18.88 -1.33 40.27
C PRO A 24 19.13 -2.56 41.21
N GLN A 25 18.73 -3.81 40.88
CA GLN A 25 19.49 -5.07 41.20
C GLN A 25 18.90 -6.37 40.60
N ASN A 26 19.80 -7.27 40.18
CA ASN A 26 19.61 -8.59 39.56
C ASN A 26 19.14 -9.68 40.56
N HIS A 27 18.47 -10.73 40.09
CA HIS A 27 18.87 -12.12 40.35
C HIS A 27 18.15 -13.14 39.45
N GLU A 28 18.94 -14.07 38.91
CA GLU A 28 18.55 -15.25 38.15
C GLU A 28 17.85 -16.30 39.03
N THR A 29 16.99 -17.14 38.44
CA THR A 29 17.06 -18.62 38.59
C THR A 29 16.09 -19.32 37.63
N VAL A 30 16.65 -20.13 36.74
CA VAL A 30 15.95 -21.21 36.03
C VAL A 30 15.96 -22.45 36.93
N SER A 31 14.84 -23.16 37.04
CA SER A 31 14.83 -24.53 37.59
C SER A 31 13.87 -25.41 36.80
N HIS A 32 14.46 -26.39 36.11
CA HIS A 32 13.77 -27.50 35.45
C HIS A 32 13.27 -28.50 36.49
N HIS A 33 11.99 -28.87 36.43
CA HIS A 33 11.60 -30.21 36.87
C HIS A 33 10.57 -30.85 35.93
N CYS A 34 11.10 -31.78 35.15
CA CYS A 34 10.36 -32.81 34.43
C CYS A 34 10.07 -33.95 35.41
N ARG A 35 8.79 -34.35 35.55
CA ARG A 35 8.40 -35.77 35.47
C ARG A 35 6.88 -35.98 35.51
N CYS A 36 6.51 -36.84 34.58
CA CYS A 36 5.32 -37.68 34.48
C CYS A 36 4.70 -38.19 35.80
N CYS A 37 3.41 -38.53 35.68
CA CYS A 37 2.48 -39.20 36.61
C CYS A 37 1.69 -38.18 37.47
N GLN A 38 0.36 -38.12 37.41
CA GLN A 38 -0.55 -39.25 37.56
C GLN A 38 -1.87 -39.11 36.77
N ILE A 39 -2.38 -40.27 36.33
CA ILE A 39 -3.76 -40.47 35.89
C ILE A 39 -4.62 -40.73 37.12
N ILE A 40 -5.68 -39.95 37.33
CA ILE A 40 -6.88 -40.41 38.05
C ILE A 40 -8.11 -39.99 37.24
N ALA A 41 -8.90 -41.01 36.90
CA ALA A 41 -10.09 -40.94 36.06
C ALA A 41 -11.22 -40.13 36.71
N GLY A 42 -11.92 -39.34 35.89
CA GLY A 42 -13.20 -38.74 36.22
C GLY A 42 -14.01 -38.56 34.94
N VAL A 43 -15.28 -38.94 34.96
CA VAL A 43 -16.20 -39.08 33.81
C VAL A 43 -16.51 -37.76 33.06
N GLY A 44 -15.77 -36.68 33.32
CA GLY A 44 -15.78 -35.43 32.53
C GLY A 44 -14.80 -35.40 31.34
N GLY A 45 -14.00 -36.47 31.16
CA GLY A 45 -12.90 -36.49 30.17
C GLY A 45 -13.34 -36.54 28.70
N ALA A 46 -14.50 -37.11 28.38
CA ALA A 46 -14.94 -37.25 26.99
C ALA A 46 -15.24 -35.88 26.34
N VAL A 47 -15.80 -34.94 27.10
CA VAL A 47 -16.16 -33.60 26.59
C VAL A 47 -14.92 -32.73 26.42
N ILE A 48 -13.96 -32.81 27.34
CA ILE A 48 -12.70 -32.05 27.25
C ILE A 48 -11.80 -32.62 26.14
N LEU A 49 -11.77 -33.95 25.94
CA LEU A 49 -11.06 -34.57 24.82
C LEU A 49 -11.67 -34.22 23.45
N LEU A 50 -13.00 -34.06 23.37
CA LEU A 50 -13.65 -33.61 22.14
C LEU A 50 -13.38 -32.12 21.85
N LEU A 51 -13.33 -31.26 22.88
CA LEU A 51 -13.02 -29.84 22.73
C LEU A 51 -11.52 -29.58 22.43
N VAL A 52 -10.61 -30.35 23.04
CA VAL A 52 -9.17 -30.31 22.74
C VAL A 52 -8.87 -30.96 21.38
N GLY A 53 -9.59 -32.02 21.02
CA GLY A 53 -9.50 -32.66 19.70
C GLY A 53 -9.94 -31.74 18.56
N ALA A 54 -10.99 -30.94 18.77
CA ALA A 54 -11.40 -29.92 17.80
C ALA A 54 -10.38 -28.76 17.66
N ALA A 55 -9.69 -28.40 18.76
CA ALA A 55 -8.61 -27.41 18.72
C ALA A 55 -7.35 -27.92 18.00
N LEU A 56 -6.99 -29.20 18.18
CA LEU A 56 -5.84 -29.81 17.49
C LEU A 56 -6.12 -30.13 16.01
N ALA A 57 -7.37 -30.46 15.65
CA ALA A 57 -7.78 -30.58 14.24
C ALA A 57 -7.81 -29.21 13.52
N GLY A 58 -8.00 -28.11 14.26
CA GLY A 58 -7.87 -26.74 13.74
C GLY A 58 -6.42 -26.23 13.63
N ILE A 59 -5.47 -26.85 14.33
CA ILE A 59 -4.03 -26.48 14.32
C ILE A 59 -3.24 -27.30 13.28
N CYS A 60 -3.73 -28.49 12.88
CA CYS A 60 -3.07 -29.33 11.86
C CYS A 60 -3.33 -28.93 10.39
N VAL A 61 -4.08 -27.86 10.13
CA VAL A 61 -4.20 -27.28 8.76
C VAL A 61 -3.15 -26.18 8.50
N PHE A 62 -2.39 -25.75 9.51
CA PHE A 62 -1.42 -24.64 9.40
C PHE A 62 0.06 -25.01 9.53
N GLN A 63 0.41 -26.31 9.57
CA GLN A 63 1.80 -26.77 9.78
C GLN A 63 2.28 -27.80 8.74
N LEU A 64 1.87 -27.64 7.48
CA LEU A 64 2.45 -28.35 6.34
C LEU A 64 2.93 -27.37 5.27
N CYS A 65 3.94 -26.57 5.60
CA CYS A 65 5.12 -26.34 4.76
C CYS A 65 6.12 -25.49 5.55
N GLY A 66 7.03 -26.13 6.27
CA GLY A 66 8.06 -25.46 7.05
C GLY A 66 9.16 -26.43 7.40
N CYS A 67 10.06 -26.69 6.45
CA CYS A 67 11.32 -27.34 6.75
C CYS A 67 12.14 -26.39 7.63
N ASN A 68 12.46 -26.78 8.87
CA ASN A 68 13.56 -26.19 9.62
C ASN A 68 14.80 -27.05 9.43
N LEU A 69 15.95 -26.40 9.22
CA LEU A 69 17.27 -26.97 9.42
C LEU A 69 18.00 -26.07 10.43
N GLU A 70 18.55 -26.71 11.45
CA GLU A 70 19.13 -26.22 12.71
C GLU A 70 20.28 -25.19 12.63
N ASP A 71 20.45 -24.49 13.76
CA ASP A 71 21.37 -23.40 14.19
C ASP A 71 22.88 -23.61 13.91
N ALA A 72 23.83 -22.65 13.96
CA ALA A 72 24.11 -21.44 14.78
C ALA A 72 25.35 -20.68 14.17
N PRO A 73 26.03 -19.68 14.80
CA PRO A 73 25.72 -18.71 15.87
C PRO A 73 25.94 -17.22 15.46
N GLU A 74 25.49 -16.29 16.32
CA GLU A 74 25.63 -14.82 16.20
C GLU A 74 27.07 -14.30 16.05
N LYS A 75 27.25 -13.31 15.16
CA LYS A 75 28.11 -12.13 15.43
C LYS A 75 27.47 -10.89 14.81
N GLY A 76 26.98 -9.99 15.67
CA GLY A 76 26.61 -8.64 15.25
C GLY A 76 27.80 -7.93 14.62
N LEU A 77 27.63 -7.44 13.39
CA LEU A 77 28.61 -6.60 12.74
C LEU A 77 28.13 -5.15 12.81
N VAL A 78 28.83 -4.41 13.67
CA VAL A 78 28.90 -2.95 13.70
C VAL A 78 29.04 -2.42 12.26
N PHE A 79 28.17 -1.49 11.87
CA PHE A 79 28.31 -0.76 10.61
C PHE A 79 29.53 0.16 10.73
N GLN A 80 30.70 -0.38 10.36
CA GLN A 80 31.91 0.40 10.20
C GLN A 80 32.01 0.81 8.73
N ARG A 81 31.84 2.12 8.51
CA ARG A 81 32.08 2.77 7.24
C ARG A 81 33.56 2.61 6.88
N SER A 82 33.85 1.72 5.94
CA SER A 82 35.13 1.66 5.25
C SER A 82 34.88 1.95 3.79
N SER A 83 35.20 3.18 3.37
CA SER A 83 35.43 3.53 1.98
C SER A 83 36.58 2.68 1.46
N ASN A 84 36.32 1.85 0.45
CA ASN A 84 37.31 1.47 -0.56
C ASN A 84 36.55 1.00 -1.80
N GLU A 85 36.75 1.73 -2.89
CA GLU A 85 36.22 1.45 -4.21
C GLU A 85 36.89 0.21 -4.79
N THR A 86 36.11 -0.85 -4.97
CA THR A 86 36.32 -1.84 -6.01
C THR A 86 34.98 -2.01 -6.71
N GLU A 87 34.88 -1.53 -7.94
CA GLU A 87 33.71 -1.62 -8.79
C GLU A 87 33.23 -3.08 -8.91
N ASP A 88 32.01 -3.32 -8.44
CA ASP A 88 31.35 -4.62 -8.49
C ASP A 88 30.82 -4.90 -9.91
N ASN A 89 31.64 -5.59 -10.70
CA ASN A 89 31.28 -6.06 -12.05
C ASN A 89 30.23 -7.19 -12.05
N SER A 90 29.86 -7.74 -10.88
CA SER A 90 28.87 -8.83 -10.81
C SER A 90 27.44 -8.33 -11.01
N HIS A 91 27.10 -7.20 -10.39
CA HIS A 91 25.75 -6.66 -10.45
C HIS A 91 25.38 -6.16 -11.86
N LEU A 92 26.34 -5.59 -12.57
CA LEU A 92 26.17 -5.06 -13.93
C LEU A 92 25.99 -6.18 -14.98
N ASP A 93 26.66 -7.33 -14.81
CA ASP A 93 26.52 -8.49 -15.70
C ASP A 93 25.13 -9.14 -15.59
N THR A 94 24.59 -9.26 -14.37
CA THR A 94 23.22 -9.75 -14.15
C THR A 94 22.15 -8.84 -14.76
N VAL A 95 22.28 -7.52 -14.63
CA VAL A 95 21.34 -6.56 -15.23
C VAL A 95 21.40 -6.62 -16.76
N THR A 96 22.60 -6.76 -17.33
CA THR A 96 22.80 -6.87 -18.79
C THR A 96 22.17 -8.16 -19.35
N LYS A 97 22.30 -9.29 -18.65
CA LYS A 97 21.66 -10.56 -19.04
C LYS A 97 20.14 -10.49 -18.95
N LEU A 98 19.60 -9.92 -17.87
CA LEU A 98 18.16 -9.71 -17.70
C LEU A 98 17.61 -8.78 -18.79
N ARG A 99 18.31 -7.69 -19.10
CA ARG A 99 17.98 -6.80 -20.22
C ARG A 99 17.88 -7.57 -21.52
N THR A 100 18.90 -8.34 -21.87
CA THR A 100 18.92 -9.09 -23.15
C THR A 100 17.77 -10.11 -23.24
N PHE A 101 17.39 -10.70 -22.11
CA PHE A 101 16.30 -11.67 -22.04
C PHE A 101 14.92 -11.02 -22.19
N PHE A 102 14.66 -9.92 -21.47
CA PHE A 102 13.37 -9.23 -21.51
C PHE A 102 13.21 -8.26 -22.70
N CYS A 103 14.33 -7.76 -23.20
CA CYS A 103 14.43 -6.78 -24.29
C CYS A 103 15.08 -7.42 -25.50
N LYS A 104 14.39 -8.36 -26.15
CA LYS A 104 14.91 -8.93 -27.39
C LYS A 104 14.86 -7.84 -28.48
N PRO A 105 15.98 -7.46 -29.12
CA PRO A 105 15.96 -6.44 -30.16
C PRO A 105 15.11 -6.93 -31.32
N LEU A 106 14.07 -6.17 -31.67
CA LEU A 106 13.36 -6.32 -32.94
C LEU A 106 14.12 -5.46 -33.97
N ASP A 107 14.88 -6.14 -34.84
CA ASP A 107 15.37 -5.62 -36.12
C ASP A 107 16.21 -4.33 -36.09
N GLY A 108 17.30 -4.30 -35.32
CA GLY A 108 18.37 -3.30 -35.48
C GLY A 108 17.96 -1.83 -35.24
N SER A 109 16.71 -1.60 -34.83
CA SER A 109 16.20 -0.30 -34.43
C SER A 109 16.51 -0.09 -32.97
N THR A 110 17.11 1.05 -32.63
CA THR A 110 17.31 1.55 -31.27
C THR A 110 15.97 1.87 -30.63
N THR A 111 15.19 0.85 -30.34
CA THR A 111 13.92 1.00 -29.63
C THR A 111 14.26 0.89 -28.15
N GLU A 112 14.15 2.01 -27.44
CA GLU A 112 14.32 2.06 -25.99
C GLU A 112 13.54 0.93 -25.32
N CYS A 113 14.25 0.00 -24.66
CA CYS A 113 13.56 -1.07 -23.96
C CYS A 113 12.97 -0.54 -22.65
N ARG A 114 11.65 -0.66 -22.53
CA ARG A 114 10.92 -0.22 -21.34
C ARG A 114 10.22 -1.40 -20.70
N LEU A 115 10.55 -1.66 -19.44
CA LEU A 115 9.99 -2.76 -18.66
C LEU A 115 8.94 -2.26 -17.68
N CYS A 116 7.91 -3.08 -17.50
CA CYS A 116 6.86 -2.88 -16.49
C CYS A 116 6.87 -4.01 -15.46
N PRO A 117 6.40 -3.76 -14.24
CA PRO A 117 6.20 -4.83 -13.27
C PRO A 117 5.26 -5.91 -13.81
N VAL A 118 5.40 -7.13 -13.29
CA VAL A 118 4.58 -8.27 -13.72
C VAL A 118 3.09 -7.95 -13.52
N ASN A 119 2.25 -8.26 -14.51
CA ASN A 119 0.82 -7.96 -14.55
C ASN A 119 0.45 -6.48 -14.64
N TRP A 120 1.39 -5.61 -15.02
CA TRP A 120 1.10 -4.22 -15.40
C TRP A 120 1.06 -4.09 -16.92
N LEU A 121 0.18 -3.23 -17.42
CA LEU A 121 0.02 -2.96 -18.83
C LEU A 121 1.04 -1.90 -19.27
N PRO A 122 1.95 -2.21 -20.21
CA PRO A 122 2.87 -1.22 -20.75
C PRO A 122 2.18 -0.35 -21.80
N HIS A 123 2.41 0.96 -21.73
CA HIS A 123 2.12 1.87 -22.84
C HIS A 123 3.05 3.09 -22.81
N LYS A 124 3.81 3.28 -23.89
CA LYS A 124 4.87 4.28 -24.00
C LYS A 124 5.88 4.15 -22.86
N SER A 125 6.05 5.18 -22.05
CA SER A 125 6.99 5.26 -20.92
C SER A 125 6.32 5.06 -19.57
N LYS A 126 5.11 4.48 -19.56
CA LYS A 126 4.31 4.24 -18.36
C LYS A 126 3.82 2.80 -18.28
N CYS A 127 3.55 2.39 -17.06
CA CYS A 127 2.96 1.10 -16.71
C CYS A 127 1.66 1.35 -15.95
N TYR A 128 0.62 0.58 -16.25
CA TYR A 128 -0.71 0.75 -15.63
C TYR A 128 -1.18 -0.53 -14.97
N TRP A 129 -1.75 -0.40 -13.77
CA TRP A 129 -2.39 -1.50 -13.07
C TRP A 129 -3.85 -1.16 -12.81
N ILE A 130 -4.75 -2.07 -13.18
CA ILE A 130 -6.19 -1.87 -13.08
C ILE A 130 -6.72 -2.78 -11.97
N ALA A 131 -7.36 -2.18 -10.98
CA ALA A 131 -7.97 -2.93 -9.90
C ALA A 131 -9.13 -3.82 -10.41
N LYS A 132 -9.30 -4.96 -9.76
CA LYS A 132 -10.44 -5.86 -9.96
C LYS A 132 -11.52 -5.68 -8.91
N GLU A 133 -11.17 -5.09 -7.77
CA GLU A 133 -12.05 -4.80 -6.66
C GLU A 133 -12.47 -3.33 -6.67
N LYS A 134 -13.40 -2.97 -5.77
CA LYS A 134 -13.91 -1.61 -5.66
C LYS A 134 -13.60 -1.03 -4.29
N GLN A 135 -13.08 0.18 -4.26
CA GLN A 135 -12.74 0.90 -3.03
C GLN A 135 -13.16 2.37 -3.13
N SER A 136 -13.12 3.07 -1.99
CA SER A 136 -13.24 4.53 -1.97
C SER A 136 -12.02 5.18 -2.64
N TRP A 137 -12.15 6.43 -3.05
CA TRP A 137 -11.06 7.14 -3.72
C TRP A 137 -9.80 7.20 -2.85
N HIS A 138 -9.95 7.49 -1.55
CA HIS A 138 -8.83 7.60 -0.62
C HIS A 138 -8.11 6.25 -0.41
N LYS A 139 -8.88 5.15 -0.28
CA LYS A 139 -8.29 3.81 -0.13
C LYS A 139 -7.60 3.33 -1.40
N SER A 140 -8.19 3.64 -2.55
CA SER A 140 -7.58 3.40 -3.86
C SER A 140 -6.24 4.15 -4.03
N GLN A 141 -6.13 5.37 -3.49
CA GLN A 141 -4.89 6.15 -3.53
C GLN A 141 -3.81 5.53 -2.63
N GLU A 142 -4.20 5.09 -1.44
CA GLU A 142 -3.31 4.38 -0.51
C GLU A 142 -2.78 3.09 -1.14
N ASP A 143 -3.64 2.27 -1.76
CA ASP A 143 -3.24 1.04 -2.45
C ASP A 143 -2.21 1.31 -3.57
N CYS A 144 -2.38 2.37 -4.38
CA CYS A 144 -1.37 2.70 -5.38
C CYS A 144 -0.02 3.06 -4.75
N ARG A 145 -0.01 3.77 -3.60
CA ARG A 145 1.22 4.12 -2.89
C ARG A 145 1.92 2.88 -2.32
N GLU A 146 1.16 1.93 -1.80
CA GLU A 146 1.69 0.63 -1.32
C GLU A 146 2.35 -0.16 -2.47
N LYS A 147 1.88 0.01 -3.71
CA LYS A 147 2.51 -0.55 -4.91
C LYS A 147 3.69 0.27 -5.45
N HIS A 148 4.18 1.27 -4.72
CA HIS A 148 5.22 2.20 -5.19
C HIS A 148 4.83 2.92 -6.50
N ALA A 149 3.55 3.24 -6.62
CA ALA A 149 2.94 3.88 -7.78
C ALA A 149 2.07 5.06 -7.32
N GLN A 150 1.43 5.74 -8.27
CA GLN A 150 0.43 6.77 -7.99
C GLN A 150 -0.89 6.43 -8.68
N MET A 151 -1.99 7.03 -8.24
CA MET A 151 -3.25 6.92 -8.98
C MET A 151 -3.12 7.63 -10.33
N LEU A 152 -3.77 7.10 -11.37
CA LEU A 152 -3.65 7.58 -12.75
C LEU A 152 -3.89 9.08 -12.88
N VAL A 153 -2.89 9.81 -13.39
CA VAL A 153 -3.00 11.20 -13.84
C VAL A 153 -2.97 11.24 -15.36
N ILE A 154 -4.07 11.67 -15.96
CA ILE A 154 -4.20 11.76 -17.42
C ILE A 154 -3.58 13.07 -17.90
N LYS A 155 -2.54 12.98 -18.73
CA LYS A 155 -1.77 14.12 -19.26
C LYS A 155 -2.09 14.44 -20.72
N SER A 156 -2.79 13.54 -21.43
CA SER A 156 -3.14 13.75 -22.85
C SER A 156 -4.40 13.02 -23.27
N GLN A 157 -5.03 13.50 -24.35
CA GLN A 157 -6.20 12.84 -24.96
C GLN A 157 -5.87 11.44 -25.50
N GLU A 158 -4.64 11.25 -25.98
CA GLU A 158 -4.16 9.94 -26.46
C GLU A 158 -4.10 8.93 -25.32
N GLU A 159 -3.55 9.33 -24.17
CA GLU A 159 -3.50 8.50 -22.96
C GLU A 159 -4.90 8.17 -22.46
N GLN A 160 -5.80 9.15 -22.40
CA GLN A 160 -7.21 8.91 -22.04
C GLN A 160 -7.86 7.88 -22.96
N SER A 161 -7.65 8.01 -24.27
CA SER A 161 -8.22 7.10 -25.27
C SER A 161 -7.63 5.70 -25.17
N PHE A 162 -6.33 5.58 -24.86
CA PHE A 162 -5.69 4.30 -24.56
C PHE A 162 -6.31 3.64 -23.33
N ILE A 163 -6.38 4.37 -22.21
CA ILE A 163 -6.96 3.88 -20.96
C ILE A 163 -8.41 3.44 -21.17
N TRP A 164 -9.21 4.26 -21.85
CA TRP A 164 -10.60 3.96 -22.19
C TRP A 164 -10.77 2.62 -22.92
N LYS A 165 -9.93 2.37 -23.94
CA LYS A 165 -9.94 1.10 -24.68
C LYS A 165 -9.57 -0.07 -23.78
N MET A 166 -8.56 0.10 -22.93
CA MET A 166 -8.07 -0.97 -22.03
C MET A 166 -9.09 -1.35 -20.95
N ILE A 167 -9.90 -0.42 -20.47
CA ILE A 167 -10.92 -0.68 -19.43
C ILE A 167 -12.22 -1.28 -19.99
N SER A 168 -12.10 -2.15 -20.99
CA SER A 168 -13.22 -2.82 -21.66
C SER A 168 -14.20 -1.85 -22.32
N GLU A 169 -13.67 -0.84 -23.02
CA GLU A 169 -14.43 0.17 -23.76
C GLU A 169 -15.52 0.85 -22.91
N GLY A 170 -15.26 1.04 -21.61
CA GLY A 170 -16.16 1.76 -20.73
C GLY A 170 -17.09 0.97 -19.84
N LYS A 171 -16.98 -0.35 -19.84
CA LYS A 171 -17.73 -1.17 -18.89
C LYS A 171 -17.32 -0.92 -17.44
N LYS A 172 -16.06 -0.49 -17.25
CA LYS A 172 -15.50 -0.10 -15.96
C LYS A 172 -15.52 1.41 -15.80
N LEU A 173 -15.69 1.87 -14.57
CA LEU A 173 -15.75 3.29 -14.20
C LEU A 173 -14.69 3.62 -13.15
N PRO A 174 -13.39 3.58 -13.50
CA PRO A 174 -12.35 3.65 -12.52
C PRO A 174 -12.14 5.05 -11.97
N TRP A 175 -11.70 5.13 -10.71
CA TRP A 175 -11.12 6.32 -10.13
C TRP A 175 -9.87 6.77 -10.87
N LEU A 176 -9.73 8.09 -10.98
CA LEU A 176 -8.54 8.78 -11.44
C LEU A 176 -7.93 9.57 -10.28
N GLY A 177 -6.66 9.94 -10.38
CA GLY A 177 -5.94 10.78 -9.42
C GLY A 177 -6.42 12.24 -9.39
N LEU A 178 -7.71 12.49 -9.58
CA LEU A 178 -8.34 13.80 -9.67
C LEU A 178 -9.31 14.02 -8.50
N LYS A 179 -9.21 15.16 -7.83
CA LYS A 179 -10.13 15.55 -6.75
C LYS A 179 -10.39 17.05 -6.71
N THR A 180 -11.50 17.44 -6.10
CA THR A 180 -11.77 18.85 -5.78
C THR A 180 -10.94 19.31 -4.59
N THR A 181 -10.48 20.56 -4.62
CA THR A 181 -9.86 21.24 -3.49
C THR A 181 -10.92 21.71 -2.50
N SER A 182 -10.54 21.77 -1.22
CA SER A 182 -11.44 22.09 -0.11
C SER A 182 -12.00 23.51 -0.14
N SER A 183 -11.34 24.44 -0.84
CA SER A 183 -11.58 25.87 -0.76
C SER A 183 -12.41 26.47 -1.89
N GLY A 184 -13.03 25.66 -2.76
CA GLY A 184 -13.88 26.21 -3.82
C GLY A 184 -14.36 25.25 -4.91
N GLY A 185 -14.25 23.93 -4.74
CA GLY A 185 -14.71 22.98 -5.76
C GLY A 185 -13.84 22.94 -7.01
N ASN A 186 -12.65 23.57 -6.98
CA ASN A 186 -11.69 23.54 -8.08
C ASN A 186 -11.04 22.17 -8.18
N TRP A 187 -10.83 21.69 -9.40
CA TRP A 187 -10.21 20.40 -9.65
C TRP A 187 -8.68 20.44 -9.54
N SER A 188 -8.09 19.36 -9.04
CA SER A 188 -6.64 19.21 -8.89
C SER A 188 -6.22 17.75 -9.07
N TRP A 189 -5.16 17.54 -9.85
CA TRP A 189 -4.48 16.26 -9.92
C TRP A 189 -3.63 16.02 -8.67
N ILE A 190 -3.47 14.77 -8.27
CA ILE A 190 -2.67 14.40 -7.10
C ILE A 190 -1.18 14.68 -7.26
N ASP A 191 -0.67 14.78 -8.50
CA ASP A 191 0.72 15.14 -8.79
C ASP A 191 0.94 16.66 -8.87
N GLY A 192 -0.12 17.46 -8.64
CA GLY A 192 -0.07 18.92 -8.70
C GLY A 192 -0.03 19.50 -10.12
N SER A 193 -0.10 18.67 -11.16
CA SER A 193 -0.16 19.15 -12.53
C SER A 193 -1.47 19.92 -12.82
N PRO A 194 -1.43 20.95 -13.69
CA PRO A 194 -2.62 21.69 -14.06
C PRO A 194 -3.58 20.81 -14.88
N LEU A 195 -4.88 21.02 -14.71
CA LEU A 195 -5.86 20.45 -15.64
C LEU A 195 -5.75 21.17 -16.99
N ASN A 196 -5.93 20.42 -18.07
CA ASN A 196 -6.07 20.99 -19.40
C ASN A 196 -7.40 21.78 -19.49
N ASP A 197 -7.38 22.95 -20.15
CA ASP A 197 -8.56 23.81 -20.32
C ASP A 197 -9.77 23.06 -20.88
N THR A 198 -9.57 22.14 -21.83
CA THR A 198 -10.66 21.33 -22.40
C THR A 198 -11.29 20.40 -21.36
N MET A 199 -10.49 19.81 -20.47
CA MET A 199 -11.00 18.96 -19.38
C MET A 199 -11.75 19.79 -18.34
N LEU A 200 -11.23 20.97 -18.00
CA LEU A 200 -11.85 21.87 -17.04
C LEU A 200 -13.24 22.34 -17.53
N GLN A 201 -13.37 22.67 -18.81
CA GLN A 201 -14.66 23.03 -19.42
C GLN A 201 -15.68 21.89 -19.32
N SER A 202 -15.25 20.63 -19.47
CA SER A 202 -16.16 19.48 -19.37
C SER A 202 -16.60 19.15 -17.94
N LEU A 203 -15.73 19.40 -16.94
CA LEU A 203 -16.00 19.04 -15.56
C LEU A 203 -16.78 20.11 -14.80
N GLY A 204 -16.63 21.38 -15.20
CA GLY A 204 -17.26 22.51 -14.52
C GLY A 204 -16.82 22.66 -13.07
N ILE A 205 -17.58 23.47 -12.31
CA ILE A 205 -17.41 23.59 -10.86
C ILE A 205 -18.11 22.39 -10.22
N ALA A 206 -17.38 21.61 -9.44
CA ALA A 206 -17.94 20.46 -8.74
C ALA A 206 -18.21 20.76 -7.27
N GLU A 207 -19.09 19.96 -6.68
CA GLU A 207 -19.35 20.01 -5.25
C GLU A 207 -18.07 19.72 -4.45
N PRO A 208 -17.90 20.35 -3.26
CA PRO A 208 -16.81 20.02 -2.38
C PRO A 208 -16.73 18.51 -2.10
N ASN A 209 -15.52 17.98 -1.97
CA ASN A 209 -15.27 16.55 -1.73
C ASN A 209 -15.76 15.63 -2.87
N SER A 210 -15.68 16.12 -4.11
CA SER A 210 -15.87 15.32 -5.31
C SER A 210 -14.53 14.79 -5.84
N CYS A 211 -14.57 13.59 -6.40
CA CYS A 211 -13.44 12.88 -6.99
C CYS A 211 -13.74 12.52 -8.45
N GLY A 212 -12.71 12.49 -9.28
CA GLY A 212 -12.83 12.25 -10.71
C GLY A 212 -12.78 10.77 -11.05
N MET A 213 -13.66 10.34 -11.95
CA MET A 213 -13.65 9.00 -12.54
C MET A 213 -13.79 9.08 -14.06
N LEU A 214 -13.33 8.03 -14.76
CA LEU A 214 -13.48 7.93 -16.20
C LEU A 214 -14.78 7.19 -16.56
N LYS A 215 -15.66 7.85 -17.30
CA LYS A 215 -16.96 7.31 -17.76
C LYS A 215 -17.25 7.77 -19.19
N ASN A 216 -17.62 6.87 -20.09
CA ASN A 216 -17.93 7.20 -21.50
C ASN A 216 -16.83 8.01 -22.20
N ASN A 217 -15.56 7.64 -21.95
CA ASN A 217 -14.36 8.35 -22.41
C ASN A 217 -14.31 9.83 -21.98
N GLN A 218 -14.98 10.18 -20.88
CA GLN A 218 -14.99 11.53 -20.31
C GLN A 218 -14.72 11.45 -18.81
N ILE A 219 -14.12 12.49 -18.26
CA ILE A 219 -13.92 12.58 -16.81
C ILE A 219 -15.20 13.15 -16.20
N THR A 220 -15.73 12.49 -15.18
CA THR A 220 -16.94 12.90 -14.47
C THR A 220 -16.69 12.96 -12.97
N SER A 221 -17.47 13.78 -12.25
CA SER A 221 -17.44 13.84 -10.79
C SER A 221 -18.23 12.71 -10.14
N GLN A 222 -17.78 12.31 -8.95
CA GLN A 222 -18.49 11.42 -8.05
C GLN A 222 -18.07 11.69 -6.60
N ALA A 223 -18.93 11.40 -5.62
CA ALA A 223 -18.58 11.48 -4.20
C ALA A 223 -17.37 10.58 -3.88
N CYS A 224 -16.34 11.14 -3.23
CA CYS A 224 -15.08 10.42 -2.96
C CYS A 224 -15.24 9.15 -2.11
N GLY A 225 -16.36 9.00 -1.39
CA GLY A 225 -16.70 7.81 -0.61
C GLY A 225 -17.35 6.68 -1.40
N ALA A 226 -17.75 6.91 -2.65
CA ALA A 226 -18.32 5.86 -3.49
C ALA A 226 -17.31 4.73 -3.76
N LEU A 227 -17.81 3.54 -4.08
CA LEU A 227 -16.95 2.39 -4.38
C LEU A 227 -16.81 2.23 -5.89
N ALA A 228 -15.57 2.30 -6.38
CA ALA A 228 -15.25 2.04 -7.78
C ALA A 228 -13.90 1.32 -7.89
N GLU A 229 -13.67 0.70 -9.06
CA GLU A 229 -12.32 0.25 -9.42
C GLU A 229 -11.39 1.48 -9.54
N TRP A 230 -10.08 1.28 -9.64
CA TRP A 230 -9.13 2.36 -9.83
C TRP A 230 -7.98 1.93 -10.73
N ILE A 231 -7.20 2.91 -11.17
CA ILE A 231 -6.00 2.67 -11.97
C ILE A 231 -4.81 3.29 -11.24
N CYS A 232 -3.76 2.50 -11.08
CA CYS A 232 -2.45 2.99 -10.69
C CYS A 232 -1.56 3.13 -11.92
N GLU A 233 -0.67 4.12 -11.89
CA GLU A 233 0.37 4.34 -12.89
C GLU A 233 1.75 4.47 -12.24
N THR A 234 2.78 4.05 -12.98
CA THR A 234 4.18 4.32 -12.65
C THR A 234 5.00 4.47 -13.94
N GLY A 235 6.22 5.01 -13.82
CA GLY A 235 7.15 5.08 -14.93
C GLY A 235 7.64 3.68 -15.33
N ALA A 236 7.76 3.43 -16.63
CA ALA A 236 8.43 2.24 -17.11
C ALA A 236 9.95 2.35 -16.89
N LEU A 237 10.58 1.26 -16.49
CA LEU A 237 12.04 1.24 -16.32
C LEU A 237 12.70 1.19 -17.69
N LEU A 238 13.45 2.24 -18.02
CA LEU A 238 14.34 2.24 -19.18
C LEU A 238 15.56 1.38 -18.85
N VAL A 239 15.76 0.31 -19.60
CA VAL A 239 16.89 -0.61 -19.42
C VAL A 239 17.85 -0.46 -20.55
#